data_AF-A0A6N0I540-F1
#
_entry.id   AF-A0A6N0I540-F1
#
_cell.length_a   1.000
_cell.length_b   1.000
_cell.length_c   1.000
_cell.angle_alpha   90.00
_cell.angle_beta   90.00
_cell.angle_gamma   90.00
#
_symmetry.space_group_name_H-M   'P 1'
#
loop_
_entity.id
_entity.type
_entity.pdbx_description
1 polymer ?
#
loop_
_entity_poly.entity_id
_entity_poly.type
_entity_poly.pdbx_seq_one_letter_code
_entity_poly.pdbx_strand_id
1 'polypeptide(L)' 'MSQWYQIDFPDPSSAMACRLYTYHDTVLVIVVLVLFGVGWFLT' A
#
# COMPACT_ATOMS: atom_id res chain seq x y z
N MET A 1 -0.67 21.87 -6.50
CA MET A 1 -0.75 21.40 -5.09
C MET A 1 0.58 20.76 -4.77
N SER A 2 1.22 21.09 -3.64
CA SER A 2 2.59 20.64 -3.37
C SER A 2 2.63 19.13 -3.12
N GLN A 3 3.55 18.44 -3.81
CA GLN A 3 3.80 17.01 -3.71
C GLN A 3 4.27 16.55 -2.32
N TRP A 4 4.56 17.51 -1.43
CA TRP A 4 5.12 17.30 -0.10
C TRP A 4 4.16 16.62 0.89
N TYR A 5 2.86 16.62 0.63
CA TYR A 5 1.84 15.93 1.45
C TYR A 5 1.26 14.69 0.75
N GLN A 6 1.90 14.23 -0.32
CA GLN A 6 1.40 13.08 -1.07
C GLN A 6 1.77 11.80 -0.32
N ILE A 7 0.75 11.17 0.28
CA ILE A 7 0.87 9.91 1.02
C ILE A 7 0.82 8.69 0.08
N ASP A 8 0.18 8.85 -1.08
CA ASP A 8 -0.03 7.79 -2.07
C ASP A 8 0.83 7.94 -3.33
N PHE A 9 0.91 6.87 -4.11
CA PHE A 9 1.49 6.96 -5.46
C PHE A 9 0.63 7.85 -6.37
N PRO A 10 1.26 8.58 -7.31
CA PRO A 10 0.52 9.34 -8.31
C PRO A 10 -0.30 8.41 -9.21
N ASP A 11 -1.39 8.93 -9.76
CA ASP A 11 -2.28 8.15 -10.63
C ASP A 11 -1.52 7.45 -11.76
N PRO A 12 -1.73 6.14 -11.97
CA PRO A 12 -0.96 5.39 -12.94
C PRO A 12 -1.31 5.81 -14.37
N SER A 13 -0.34 6.39 -15.07
CA SER A 13 -0.48 6.80 -16.48
C SER A 13 -0.13 5.70 -17.49
N SER A 14 0.34 4.54 -17.02
CA SER A 14 0.71 3.40 -17.87
C SER A 14 0.20 2.07 -17.32
N ALA A 15 0.02 1.08 -18.20
CA ALA A 15 -0.40 -0.27 -17.81
C ALA A 15 0.58 -0.94 -16.83
N MET A 16 1.88 -0.62 -16.92
CA MET A 16 2.90 -1.13 -16.00
C MET A 16 2.78 -0.49 -14.62
N ALA A 17 2.56 0.84 -14.57
CA ALA A 17 2.31 1.54 -13.31
C ALA A 17 1.04 1.04 -12.61
N CYS A 18 -0.02 0.73 -13.38
CA CYS A 18 -1.25 0.15 -12.84
C CYS A 18 -0.99 -1.21 -12.16
N ARG A 19 -0.23 -2.11 -12.80
CA ARG A 19 0.13 -3.39 -12.19
C ARG A 19 0.95 -3.23 -10.92
N LEU A 20 1.90 -2.29 -10.93
CA LEU A 20 2.72 -2.00 -9.75
C LEU A 20 1.87 -1.46 -8.59
N TYR A 21 0.92 -0.57 -8.89
CA TYR A 21 -0.03 -0.02 -7.92
C TYR A 21 -0.89 -1.14 -7.29
N THR A 22 -1.47 -2.02 -8.11
CA THR A 22 -2.26 -3.16 -7.60
C THR A 22 -1.42 -4.12 -6.75
N TYR A 23 -0.17 -4.38 -7.15
CA TYR A 23 0.74 -5.23 -6.37
C TYR A 23 1.06 -4.59 -5.02
N HIS A 24 1.35 -3.29 -5.00
CA HIS A 24 1.61 -2.53 -3.78
C HIS A 24 0.44 -2.64 -2.79
N ASP A 25 -0.79 -2.40 -3.24
CA ASP A 25 -1.98 -2.48 -2.38
C ASP A 25 -2.19 -3.90 -1.82
N THR A 26 -1.94 -4.92 -2.64
CA THR A 26 -2.04 -6.31 -2.19
C THR A 26 -1.03 -6.62 -1.08
N VAL A 27 0.22 -6.16 -1.24
CA VAL A 27 1.26 -6.31 -0.22
C VAL A 27 0.90 -5.56 1.05
N LEU A 28 0.38 -4.34 0.93
CA LEU A 28 -0.05 -3.53 2.08
C LEU A 28 -1.14 -4.23 2.90
N VAL A 29 -2.14 -4.81 2.24
CA VAL A 29 -3.20 -5.59 2.90
C VAL A 29 -2.61 -6.77 3.68
N ILE A 30 -1.67 -7.51 3.09
CA ILE A 30 -1.01 -8.64 3.76
C ILE A 30 -0.23 -8.16 4.98
N VAL A 31 0.55 -7.08 4.85
CA VAL A 31 1.34 -6.50 5.95
C VAL A 31 0.42 -6.09 7.09
N VAL A 32 -0.70 -5.41 6.79
CA VAL A 32 -1.68 -5.00 7.80
C VAL A 32 -2.27 -6.23 8.51
N LEU A 33 -2.70 -7.26 7.78
CA LEU A 33 -3.23 -8.49 8.37
C LEU A 33 -2.22 -9.18 9.29
N VAL A 34 -0.95 -9.26 8.87
CA VAL A 34 0.13 -9.83 9.69
C VAL A 34 0.36 -9.00 10.95
N LEU A 35 0.42 -7.68 10.84
CA LEU A 35 0.60 -6.79 11.99
C LEU A 35 -0.57 -6.91 12.98
N PHE A 36 -1.81 -6.97 12.49
CA PHE A 36 -2.98 -7.22 13.32
C PHE A 36 -2.93 -8.59 13.99
N GLY A 37 -2.58 -9.65 13.26
CA GLY A 37 -2.47 -11.00 13.81
C GLY A 37 -1.38 -11.12 14.88
N VAL A 38 -0.20 -10.55 14.63
CA VAL A 38 0.91 -10.52 15.59
C VAL A 38 0.56 -9.65 16.80
N GLY A 39 0.00 -8.46 16.58
CA GLY A 39 -0.42 -7.56 17.66
C GLY A 39 -1.49 -8.19 18.56
N TRP A 40 -2.44 -8.91 17.96
CA TRP A 40 -3.43 -9.70 18.70
C TRP A 40 -2.80 -10.80 19.54
N PHE A 41 -1.79 -11.52 19.02
CA PHE A 41 -1.12 -12.59 19.76
C PHE A 41 -0.26 -12.07 20.93
N LEU A 42 0.25 -10.83 20.82
CA LEU A 42 1.07 -10.19 21.85
C LEU A 42 0.25 -9.44 22.92
N THR A 43 -1.08 -9.38 22.77
CA THR A 43 -2.02 -8.78 23.74
C THR A 43 -2.51 -9.84 24.73
#